data_AF-A0A3S4XEK0-F1
#
_entry.id   AF-A0A3S4XEK0-F1
#
_cell.length_a   1.000
_cell.length_b   1.000
_cell.length_c   1.000
_cell.angle_alpha   90.00
_cell.angle_beta   90.00
_cell.angle_gamma   90.00
#
_symmetry.space_group_name_H-M   'P 1'
#
loop_
_entity.id
_entity.type
_entity.pdbx_description
1 polymer ?
#
loop_
_entity_poly.entity_id
_entity_poly.type
_entity_poly.pdbx_seq_one_letter_code
_entity_poly.pdbx_strand_id
1 'polypeptide(L)'
;MNKAECQKKVLKDHKKIGQTLIPPLMQLPNLQETSFREESLPSLIWISAIFLRCSDKEAVENIVHFITKCNEILNDEKKLALVFINNFNCLNNDQKEKIRVGIGDYMLNFLRKMLEHHHFLFSDYPLDFLFDNYDFQITKNDAVSLLKEDISALLDRYNMHATKVQTTAFYSMAVTGQIVFGPDIDMPNLNAILTAPESDESKRVGAFVRASLNGVNSFDSVSGKEDWAKLFWKQCFNMEACS
;
A
#
# COMPACT_ATOMS: atom_id res chain seq x y z
N MET A 1 -32.67 -13.86 28.52
CA MET A 1 -31.35 -13.18 28.69
C MET A 1 -31.55 -11.69 28.49
N ASN A 2 -31.32 -10.88 29.53
CA ASN A 2 -31.55 -9.44 29.48
C ASN A 2 -30.44 -8.73 28.67
N LYS A 3 -30.82 -7.81 27.77
CA LYS A 3 -29.91 -7.00 26.92
C LYS A 3 -28.79 -6.31 27.74
N ALA A 4 -29.08 -5.91 28.98
CA ALA A 4 -28.15 -5.25 29.88
C ALA A 4 -27.02 -6.15 30.41
N GLU A 5 -27.24 -7.46 30.55
CA GLU A 5 -26.18 -8.40 30.98
C GLU A 5 -25.21 -8.73 29.85
N CYS A 6 -25.69 -8.72 28.60
CA CYS A 6 -24.85 -8.91 27.43
C CYS A 6 -23.88 -7.74 27.23
N GLN A 7 -24.35 -6.50 27.43
CA GLN A 7 -23.52 -5.28 27.38
C GLN A 7 -22.39 -5.27 28.42
N LYS A 8 -22.63 -5.81 29.63
CA LYS A 8 -21.61 -5.91 30.68
C LYS A 8 -20.45 -6.84 30.33
N LYS A 9 -20.58 -7.74 29.35
CA LYS A 9 -19.50 -8.65 28.93
C LYS A 9 -18.59 -8.02 27.86
N VAL A 10 -19.15 -7.26 26.92
CA VAL A 10 -18.44 -6.77 25.73
C VAL A 10 -17.39 -5.69 26.04
N LEU A 11 -17.56 -4.95 27.15
CA LEU A 11 -16.67 -3.84 27.53
C LEU A 11 -15.75 -4.13 28.72
N LYS A 12 -15.73 -5.36 29.27
CA LYS A 12 -14.93 -5.67 30.47
C LYS A 12 -13.44 -5.48 30.26
N ASP A 13 -12.98 -5.82 29.07
CA ASP A 13 -11.56 -5.82 28.76
C ASP A 13 -11.08 -4.43 28.26
N HIS A 14 -12.02 -3.50 28.07
CA HIS A 14 -11.69 -2.12 27.70
C HIS A 14 -11.24 -1.33 28.94
N LYS A 15 -10.10 -0.65 28.83
CA LYS A 15 -9.59 0.23 29.88
C LYS A 15 -10.22 1.61 29.73
N LYS A 16 -10.98 2.06 30.72
CA LYS A 16 -11.53 3.42 30.73
C LYS A 16 -10.45 4.42 31.17
N ILE A 17 -10.11 5.38 30.32
CA ILE A 17 -9.25 6.53 30.65
C ILE A 17 -10.07 7.80 30.45
N GLY A 18 -10.41 8.48 31.56
CA GLY A 18 -11.34 9.62 31.53
C GLY A 18 -12.73 9.21 31.05
N GLN A 19 -13.20 9.81 29.96
CA GLN A 19 -14.47 9.44 29.30
C GLN A 19 -14.30 8.44 28.16
N THR A 20 -13.06 8.12 27.78
CA THR A 20 -12.75 7.26 26.63
C THR A 20 -12.55 5.81 27.07
N LEU A 21 -13.09 4.87 26.30
CA LEU A 21 -12.84 3.43 26.46
C LEU A 21 -11.74 3.01 25.49
N ILE A 22 -10.65 2.44 26.01
CA ILE A 22 -9.52 1.95 25.22
C ILE A 22 -9.66 0.44 25.03
N PRO A 23 -9.79 -0.06 23.78
CA PRO A 23 -9.87 -1.49 23.50
C PRO A 23 -8.64 -2.27 23.98
N PRO A 24 -8.76 -3.57 24.30
CA PRO A 24 -7.65 -4.41 24.75
C PRO A 24 -6.42 -4.36 23.85
N LEU A 25 -6.62 -4.41 22.52
CA LEU A 25 -5.54 -4.38 21.54
C LEU A 25 -4.76 -3.07 21.58
N MET A 26 -5.45 -1.93 21.73
CA MET A 26 -4.84 -0.59 21.84
C MET A 26 -4.09 -0.36 23.15
N GLN A 27 -4.08 -1.35 24.05
CA GLN A 27 -3.25 -1.32 25.26
C GLN A 27 -1.88 -1.99 25.03
N LEU A 28 -1.65 -2.63 23.88
CA LEU A 28 -0.34 -3.19 23.54
C LEU A 28 0.67 -2.06 23.24
N PRO A 29 1.92 -2.17 23.71
CA PRO A 29 2.94 -1.17 23.45
C PRO A 29 3.21 -1.07 21.95
N ASN A 30 3.45 0.16 21.47
CA ASN A 30 3.73 0.50 20.07
C ASN A 30 2.59 0.24 19.07
N LEU A 31 1.39 -0.15 19.51
CA LEU A 31 0.22 -0.18 18.62
C LEU A 31 -0.36 1.22 18.49
N GLN A 32 -0.42 1.73 17.26
CA GLN A 32 -1.05 3.01 16.93
C GLN A 32 -2.17 2.81 15.92
N GLU A 33 -3.24 3.59 16.07
CA GLU A 33 -4.28 3.65 15.05
C GLU A 33 -3.73 4.38 13.82
N THR A 34 -3.73 3.70 12.68
CA THR A 34 -3.27 4.25 11.40
C THR A 34 -4.47 4.59 10.53
N SER A 35 -4.56 5.87 10.11
CA SER A 35 -5.55 6.27 9.12
C SER A 35 -5.17 5.72 7.75
N PHE A 36 -6.03 4.90 7.16
CA PHE A 36 -5.77 4.40 5.80
C PHE A 36 -5.65 5.55 4.81
N ARG A 37 -6.57 6.52 4.86
CA ARG A 37 -6.58 7.67 3.94
C ARG A 37 -5.33 8.52 4.12
N GLU A 38 -5.02 8.90 5.35
CA GLU A 38 -3.95 9.86 5.57
C GLU A 38 -2.57 9.22 5.44
N GLU A 39 -2.40 7.96 5.84
CA GLU A 39 -1.06 7.35 5.95
C GLU A 39 -0.80 6.20 4.96
N SER A 40 -1.77 5.30 4.74
CA SER A 40 -1.54 4.10 3.92
C SER A 40 -1.78 4.32 2.42
N LEU A 41 -2.79 5.12 2.07
CA LEU A 41 -3.19 5.38 0.69
C LEU A 41 -2.04 5.98 -0.13
N PRO A 42 -1.31 7.01 0.32
CA PRO A 42 -0.16 7.55 -0.43
C PRO A 42 0.91 6.50 -0.73
N SER A 43 1.08 5.51 0.15
CA SER A 43 2.08 4.45 -0.02
C SER A 43 1.65 3.34 -0.98
N LEU A 44 0.34 3.21 -1.25
CA LEU A 44 -0.24 2.19 -2.13
C LEU A 44 -0.79 2.76 -3.45
N ILE A 45 -0.74 4.08 -3.64
CA ILE A 45 -1.34 4.75 -4.79
C ILE A 45 -0.76 4.28 -6.13
N TRP A 46 0.52 3.91 -6.17
CA TRP A 46 1.18 3.39 -7.37
C TRP A 46 0.59 2.05 -7.84
N ILE A 47 0.18 1.19 -6.91
CA ILE A 47 -0.51 -0.08 -7.22
C ILE A 47 -1.90 0.23 -7.80
N SER A 48 -2.63 1.18 -7.19
CA SER A 48 -3.92 1.65 -7.72
C SER A 48 -3.78 2.13 -9.16
N ALA A 49 -2.74 2.92 -9.44
CA ALA A 49 -2.48 3.45 -10.77
C ALA A 49 -2.29 2.33 -11.81
N ILE A 50 -1.51 1.30 -11.47
CA ILE A 50 -1.31 0.14 -12.35
C ILE A 50 -2.63 -0.61 -12.59
N PHE A 51 -3.43 -0.88 -11.55
CA PHE A 51 -4.72 -1.57 -11.68
C PHE A 51 -5.72 -0.83 -12.58
N LEU A 52 -5.71 0.51 -12.57
CA LEU A 52 -6.62 1.30 -13.42
C LEU A 52 -6.21 1.32 -14.90
N ARG A 53 -4.97 0.93 -15.23
CA ARG A 53 -4.39 1.10 -16.57
C ARG A 53 -4.08 -0.23 -17.28
N CYS A 54 -4.27 -1.37 -16.61
CA CYS A 54 -4.12 -2.69 -17.20
C CYS A 54 -5.13 -3.69 -16.61
N SER A 55 -5.14 -4.92 -17.13
CA SER A 55 -6.04 -5.95 -16.57
C SER A 55 -5.61 -6.34 -15.15
N ASP A 56 -6.56 -6.80 -14.32
CA ASP A 56 -6.27 -7.24 -12.95
C ASP A 56 -5.11 -8.26 -12.90
N LYS A 57 -5.09 -9.19 -13.86
CA LYS A 57 -4.06 -10.23 -13.95
C LYS A 57 -2.69 -9.61 -14.24
N GLU A 58 -2.61 -8.75 -15.25
CA GLU A 58 -1.35 -8.08 -15.60
C GLU A 58 -0.86 -7.18 -14.45
N ALA A 59 -1.77 -6.50 -13.75
CA ALA A 59 -1.42 -5.67 -12.61
C ALA A 59 -0.76 -6.52 -11.50
N VAL A 60 -1.43 -7.59 -11.08
CA VAL A 60 -0.91 -8.49 -10.03
C VAL A 60 0.44 -9.09 -10.46
N GLU A 61 0.53 -9.64 -11.66
CA GLU A 61 1.75 -10.28 -12.16
C GLU A 61 2.93 -9.31 -12.19
N ASN A 62 2.75 -8.10 -12.75
CA ASN A 62 3.84 -7.14 -12.88
C ASN A 62 4.25 -6.51 -11.55
N ILE A 63 3.30 -6.18 -10.67
CA ILE A 63 3.61 -5.63 -9.34
C ILE A 63 4.38 -6.66 -8.51
N VAL A 64 3.88 -7.90 -8.44
CA VAL A 64 4.52 -8.96 -7.66
C VAL A 64 5.90 -9.29 -8.24
N HIS A 65 6.03 -9.34 -9.57
CA HIS A 65 7.31 -9.55 -10.23
C HIS A 65 8.31 -8.44 -9.89
N PHE A 66 7.91 -7.17 -10.00
CA PHE A 66 8.76 -6.03 -9.67
C PHE A 66 9.25 -6.08 -8.21
N ILE A 67 8.33 -6.26 -7.26
CA ILE A 67 8.69 -6.28 -5.82
C ILE A 67 9.57 -7.50 -5.48
N THR A 68 9.28 -8.66 -6.04
CA THR A 68 10.12 -9.86 -5.86
C THR A 68 11.51 -9.63 -6.44
N LYS A 69 11.59 -9.03 -7.63
CA LYS A 69 12.85 -8.75 -8.30
C LYS A 69 13.71 -7.74 -7.54
N CYS A 70 13.10 -6.68 -7.01
CA CYS A 70 13.79 -5.74 -6.12
C CYS A 70 14.37 -6.45 -4.90
N ASN A 71 13.60 -7.34 -4.26
CA ASN A 71 14.06 -8.09 -3.10
C ASN A 71 15.23 -9.04 -3.43
N GLU A 72 15.20 -9.71 -4.60
CA GLU A 72 16.31 -10.53 -5.09
C GLU A 72 17.58 -9.72 -5.38
N ILE A 73 17.44 -8.54 -6.00
CA ILE A 73 18.56 -7.67 -6.38
C ILE A 73 19.26 -7.11 -5.14
N LEU A 74 18.49 -6.66 -4.16
CA LEU A 74 19.04 -6.10 -2.93
C LEU A 74 19.68 -7.17 -2.07
N ASN A 75 19.04 -8.35 -1.95
CA ASN A 75 19.51 -9.47 -1.13
C ASN A 75 19.95 -9.04 0.29
N ASP A 76 19.30 -8.02 0.85
CA ASP A 76 19.65 -7.42 2.14
C ASP A 76 19.16 -8.31 3.30
N GLU A 77 19.95 -8.38 4.38
CA GLU A 77 19.56 -9.07 5.62
C GLU A 77 18.32 -8.42 6.26
N LYS A 78 18.21 -7.09 6.18
CA LYS A 78 17.05 -6.33 6.61
C LYS A 78 16.14 -6.06 5.41
N LYS A 79 15.15 -6.91 5.23
CA LYS A 79 14.22 -6.77 4.11
C LYS A 79 13.25 -5.61 4.36
N LEU A 80 13.18 -4.66 3.42
CA LEU A 80 12.20 -3.58 3.43
C LEU A 80 10.93 -4.01 2.68
N ALA A 81 9.75 -3.65 3.19
CA ALA A 81 8.49 -3.89 2.48
C ALA A 81 8.31 -2.87 1.33
N LEU A 82 9.08 -3.03 0.26
CA LEU A 82 9.11 -2.10 -0.90
C LEU A 82 7.78 -1.96 -1.64
N VAL A 83 6.78 -2.77 -1.31
CA VAL A 83 5.42 -2.58 -1.82
C VAL A 83 4.78 -1.27 -1.35
N PHE A 84 5.23 -0.74 -0.21
CA PHE A 84 4.94 0.61 0.23
C PHE A 84 5.96 1.57 -0.40
N ILE A 85 5.49 2.45 -1.28
CA ILE A 85 6.38 3.24 -2.16
C ILE A 85 7.40 4.09 -1.39
N ASN A 86 7.04 4.57 -0.19
CA ASN A 86 7.92 5.37 0.65
C ASN A 86 9.18 4.61 1.09
N ASN A 87 9.17 3.28 1.13
CA ASN A 87 10.33 2.48 1.51
C ASN A 87 11.47 2.55 0.48
N PHE A 88 11.22 3.00 -0.76
CA PHE A 88 12.29 3.28 -1.71
C PHE A 88 13.15 4.50 -1.31
N ASN A 89 12.65 5.41 -0.46
CA ASN A 89 13.44 6.53 0.07
C ASN A 89 14.51 6.09 1.09
N CYS A 90 14.40 4.87 1.62
CA CYS A 90 15.41 4.29 2.49
C CYS A 90 16.61 3.72 1.73
N LEU A 91 16.49 3.55 0.41
CA LEU A 91 17.55 3.01 -0.43
C LEU A 91 18.59 4.09 -0.75
N ASN A 92 19.85 3.68 -0.78
CA ASN A 92 20.93 4.53 -1.28
C ASN A 92 21.02 4.49 -2.81
N ASN A 93 21.84 5.36 -3.40
CA ASN A 93 21.98 5.47 -4.86
C ASN A 93 22.50 4.19 -5.53
N ASP A 94 23.38 3.42 -4.88
CA ASP A 94 23.87 2.14 -5.40
C ASP A 94 22.75 1.09 -5.46
N GLN A 95 21.93 1.01 -4.41
CA GLN A 95 20.76 0.14 -4.37
C GLN A 95 19.73 0.53 -5.44
N LYS A 96 19.44 1.84 -5.59
CA LYS A 96 18.54 2.35 -6.63
C LYS A 96 19.05 2.02 -8.03
N GLU A 97 20.35 2.20 -8.30
CA GLU A 97 20.94 1.89 -9.60
C GLU A 97 20.93 0.38 -9.90
N LYS A 98 21.23 -0.46 -8.90
CA LYS A 98 21.11 -1.92 -9.04
C LYS A 98 19.70 -2.34 -9.42
N ILE A 99 18.67 -1.75 -8.82
CA ILE A 99 17.28 -2.01 -9.19
C ILE A 99 17.03 -1.54 -10.63
N ARG A 100 17.37 -0.30 -10.96
CA ARG A 100 17.13 0.30 -12.29
C ARG A 100 17.69 -0.57 -13.42
N VAL A 101 18.92 -1.08 -13.25
CA VAL A 101 19.58 -1.94 -14.24
C VAL A 101 19.06 -3.39 -14.17
N GLY A 102 18.77 -3.90 -12.97
CA GLY A 102 18.48 -5.31 -12.74
C GLY A 102 17.04 -5.75 -13.02
N ILE A 103 16.06 -4.84 -13.08
CA ILE A 103 14.66 -5.17 -13.38
C ILE A 103 14.39 -5.44 -14.86
N GLY A 104 15.33 -5.04 -15.74
CA GLY A 104 15.24 -5.23 -17.19
C GLY A 104 14.30 -4.26 -17.91
N ASP A 105 14.53 -4.11 -19.21
CA ASP A 105 13.89 -3.07 -20.05
C ASP A 105 12.36 -3.18 -20.09
N TYR A 106 11.83 -4.39 -20.14
CA TYR A 106 10.38 -4.59 -20.16
C TYR A 106 9.72 -4.00 -18.92
N MET A 107 10.22 -4.35 -17.73
CA MET A 107 9.64 -3.88 -16.46
C MET A 107 9.86 -2.38 -16.27
N LEU A 108 11.05 -1.87 -16.63
CA LEU A 108 11.34 -0.45 -16.58
C LEU A 108 10.35 0.35 -17.46
N ASN A 109 10.13 -0.08 -18.70
CA ASN A 109 9.20 0.58 -19.63
C ASN A 109 7.74 0.45 -19.17
N PHE A 110 7.37 -0.70 -18.62
CA PHE A 110 6.04 -0.90 -18.03
C PHE A 110 5.79 0.10 -16.89
N LEU A 111 6.68 0.16 -15.90
CA LEU A 111 6.53 1.07 -14.75
C LEU A 111 6.53 2.53 -15.17
N ARG A 112 7.43 2.92 -16.09
CA ARG A 112 7.47 4.28 -16.64
C ARG A 112 6.13 4.66 -17.26
N LYS A 113 5.59 3.81 -18.14
CA LYS A 113 4.29 4.05 -18.79
C LYS A 113 3.14 4.16 -17.78
N MET A 114 3.12 3.32 -16.74
CA MET A 114 2.00 3.27 -15.79
C MET A 114 2.05 4.39 -14.75
N LEU A 115 3.24 4.91 -14.45
CA LEU A 115 3.48 5.83 -13.32
C LEU A 115 4.05 7.19 -13.73
N GLU A 116 4.13 7.46 -15.04
CA GLU A 116 4.63 8.72 -15.59
C GLU A 116 3.96 9.95 -14.95
N HIS A 117 2.65 9.91 -14.76
CA HIS A 117 1.89 11.01 -14.17
C HIS A 117 2.23 11.25 -12.70
N HIS A 118 2.60 10.21 -11.95
CA HIS A 118 3.08 10.40 -10.56
C HIS A 118 4.43 11.12 -10.57
N HIS A 119 5.37 10.63 -11.37
CA HIS A 119 6.70 11.25 -11.45
C HIS A 119 6.64 12.68 -11.98
N PHE A 120 5.77 12.96 -12.97
CA PHE A 120 5.56 14.30 -13.52
C PHE A 120 5.04 15.30 -12.47
N LEU A 121 4.20 14.85 -11.54
CA LEU A 121 3.52 15.72 -10.59
C LEU A 121 4.27 15.92 -9.27
N PHE A 122 4.96 14.90 -8.78
CA PHE A 122 5.55 14.94 -7.44
C PHE A 122 7.05 15.25 -7.46
N SER A 123 7.46 16.28 -6.72
CA SER A 123 8.85 16.41 -6.32
C SER A 123 9.21 15.30 -5.34
N ASP A 124 10.44 14.78 -5.43
CA ASP A 124 10.95 13.73 -4.54
C ASP A 124 10.09 12.45 -4.56
N TYR A 125 9.58 12.09 -5.75
CA TYR A 125 8.84 10.86 -5.96
C TYR A 125 9.73 9.64 -5.62
N PRO A 126 9.31 8.68 -4.77
CA PRO A 126 10.22 7.63 -4.30
C PRO A 126 10.78 6.70 -5.38
N LEU A 127 10.12 6.64 -6.54
CA LEU A 127 10.56 5.89 -7.72
C LEU A 127 11.21 6.78 -8.79
N ASP A 128 11.63 8.00 -8.46
CA ASP A 128 12.28 8.96 -9.36
C ASP A 128 13.41 8.34 -10.19
N PHE A 129 14.25 7.53 -9.58
CA PHE A 129 15.40 6.86 -10.19
C PHE A 129 15.02 5.93 -11.35
N LEU A 130 13.75 5.50 -11.44
CA LEU A 130 13.28 4.75 -12.60
C LEU A 130 13.12 5.65 -13.82
N PHE A 131 13.03 6.97 -13.68
CA PHE A 131 12.72 7.92 -14.74
C PHE A 131 13.93 8.71 -15.25
N ASP A 132 15.14 8.28 -14.92
CA ASP A 132 16.36 8.89 -15.47
C ASP A 132 16.32 8.95 -17.01
N ASN A 133 16.52 10.16 -17.54
CA ASN A 133 16.44 10.50 -18.97
C ASN A 133 15.12 10.12 -19.64
N TYR A 134 14.02 10.10 -18.89
CA TYR A 134 12.69 9.84 -19.45
C TYR A 134 12.08 11.12 -20.04
N ASP A 135 11.57 11.02 -21.26
CA ASP A 135 10.88 12.13 -21.93
C ASP A 135 9.37 12.02 -21.70
N PHE A 136 8.82 12.98 -20.97
CA PHE A 136 7.41 12.99 -20.64
C PHE A 136 6.55 13.26 -21.88
N GLN A 137 5.56 12.42 -22.08
CA GLN A 137 4.55 12.53 -23.13
C GLN A 137 3.20 13.03 -22.59
N ILE A 138 3.10 13.29 -21.28
CA ILE A 138 1.86 13.72 -20.61
C ILE A 138 1.80 15.23 -20.36
N THR A 139 0.60 15.82 -20.45
CA THR A 139 0.36 17.20 -20.02
C THR A 139 0.06 17.27 -18.51
N LYS A 140 0.28 18.43 -17.89
CA LYS A 140 -0.06 18.63 -16.47
C LYS A 140 -1.53 18.34 -16.16
N ASN A 141 -2.45 18.75 -17.04
CA ASN A 141 -3.88 18.56 -16.83
C ASN A 141 -4.25 17.07 -16.88
N ASP A 142 -3.70 16.33 -17.85
CA ASP A 142 -3.93 14.89 -17.97
C ASP A 142 -3.33 14.15 -16.76
N ALA A 143 -2.12 14.53 -16.33
CA ALA A 143 -1.48 13.95 -15.16
C ALA A 143 -2.32 14.16 -13.88
N VAL A 144 -2.83 15.38 -13.66
CA VAL A 144 -3.72 15.67 -12.52
C VAL A 144 -5.02 14.88 -12.61
N SER A 145 -5.60 14.75 -13.80
CA SER A 145 -6.82 13.96 -14.02
C SER A 145 -6.61 12.49 -13.63
N LEU A 146 -5.51 11.91 -14.09
CA LEU A 146 -5.10 10.55 -13.77
C LEU A 146 -4.85 10.34 -12.27
N LEU A 147 -4.19 11.30 -11.60
CA LEU A 147 -3.96 11.23 -10.16
C LEU A 147 -5.29 11.30 -9.38
N LYS A 148 -6.24 12.14 -9.80
CA LYS A 148 -7.58 12.23 -9.19
C LYS A 148 -8.33 10.91 -9.32
N GLU A 149 -8.21 10.23 -10.45
CA GLU A 149 -8.78 8.90 -10.66
C GLU A 149 -8.18 7.88 -9.69
N ASP A 150 -6.84 7.85 -9.59
CA ASP A 150 -6.13 6.92 -8.70
C ASP A 150 -6.55 7.10 -7.23
N ILE A 151 -6.64 8.36 -6.77
CA ILE A 151 -7.05 8.70 -5.40
C ILE A 151 -8.51 8.32 -5.18
N SER A 152 -9.40 8.69 -6.10
CA SER A 152 -10.83 8.45 -5.96
C SER A 152 -11.15 6.95 -5.90
N ALA A 153 -10.47 6.14 -6.72
CA ALA A 153 -10.65 4.69 -6.73
C ALA A 153 -10.17 4.02 -5.43
N LEU A 154 -9.13 4.58 -4.79
CA LEU A 154 -8.54 4.02 -3.58
C LEU A 154 -9.12 4.60 -2.28
N LEU A 155 -9.84 5.73 -2.34
CA LEU A 155 -10.31 6.48 -1.16
C LEU A 155 -11.21 5.64 -0.24
N ASP A 156 -12.15 4.88 -0.82
CA ASP A 156 -12.93 3.90 -0.08
C ASP A 156 -12.19 2.57 0.00
N ARG A 157 -11.53 2.34 1.14
CA ARG A 157 -10.74 1.13 1.40
C ARG A 157 -11.54 -0.19 1.40
N TYR A 158 -12.87 -0.13 1.40
CA TYR A 158 -13.75 -1.30 1.43
C TYR A 158 -14.27 -1.72 0.05
N ASN A 159 -14.10 -0.86 -0.96
CA ASN A 159 -14.51 -1.20 -2.31
C ASN A 159 -13.62 -2.32 -2.91
N MET A 160 -14.05 -2.90 -4.03
CA MET A 160 -13.35 -4.02 -4.66
C MET A 160 -11.97 -3.62 -5.20
N HIS A 161 -11.83 -2.41 -5.77
CA HIS A 161 -10.56 -1.90 -6.27
C HIS A 161 -9.50 -1.81 -5.16
N ALA A 162 -9.83 -1.14 -4.07
CA ALA A 162 -8.98 -1.03 -2.90
C ALA A 162 -8.71 -2.39 -2.25
N THR A 163 -9.64 -3.34 -2.33
CA THR A 163 -9.43 -4.72 -1.87
C THR A 163 -8.39 -5.45 -2.72
N LYS A 164 -8.42 -5.29 -4.05
CA LYS A 164 -7.39 -5.83 -4.96
C LYS A 164 -6.01 -5.22 -4.70
N VAL A 165 -5.95 -3.89 -4.56
CA VAL A 165 -4.72 -3.16 -4.23
C VAL A 165 -4.11 -3.67 -2.91
N GLN A 166 -4.89 -3.69 -1.83
CA GLN A 166 -4.44 -4.15 -0.52
C GLN A 166 -4.04 -5.65 -0.55
N THR A 167 -4.78 -6.49 -1.26
CA THR A 167 -4.45 -7.92 -1.36
C THR A 167 -3.17 -8.16 -2.14
N THR A 168 -2.95 -7.41 -3.22
CA THR A 168 -1.69 -7.46 -3.99
C THR A 168 -0.51 -7.02 -3.15
N ALA A 169 -0.70 -5.97 -2.33
CA ALA A 169 0.33 -5.52 -1.40
C ALA A 169 0.68 -6.59 -0.38
N PHE A 170 -0.33 -7.16 0.28
CA PHE A 170 -0.18 -8.24 1.24
C PHE A 170 0.47 -9.49 0.62
N TYR A 171 0.04 -9.89 -0.58
CA TYR A 171 0.61 -11.03 -1.29
C TYR A 171 2.08 -10.79 -1.65
N SER A 172 2.43 -9.58 -2.11
CA SER A 172 3.82 -9.19 -2.39
C SER A 172 4.71 -9.29 -1.15
N MET A 173 4.18 -8.89 0.01
CA MET A 173 4.88 -9.03 1.30
C MET A 173 5.07 -10.49 1.70
N ALA A 174 4.07 -11.35 1.47
CA ALA A 174 4.18 -12.77 1.74
C ALA A 174 5.26 -13.44 0.89
N VAL A 175 5.27 -13.20 -0.44
CA VAL A 175 6.23 -13.85 -1.35
C VAL A 175 7.67 -13.34 -1.18
N THR A 176 7.85 -12.10 -0.70
CA THR A 176 9.18 -11.56 -0.35
C THR A 176 9.63 -11.96 1.06
N GLY A 177 8.77 -12.65 1.82
CA GLY A 177 9.06 -13.15 3.16
C GLY A 177 9.04 -12.08 4.24
N GLN A 178 8.29 -10.99 4.04
CA GLN A 178 8.02 -9.98 5.07
C GLN A 178 6.92 -10.40 6.04
N ILE A 179 6.04 -11.27 5.58
CA ILE A 179 5.01 -11.88 6.40
C ILE A 179 5.26 -13.38 6.41
N VAL A 180 5.33 -13.94 7.61
CA VAL A 180 5.45 -15.39 7.84
C VAL A 180 4.19 -15.87 8.52
N PHE A 181 3.60 -16.94 8.00
CA PHE A 181 2.40 -17.55 8.56
C PHE A 181 2.76 -18.69 9.50
N GLY A 182 2.10 -18.74 10.65
CA GLY A 182 2.08 -19.95 11.47
C GLY A 182 1.30 -21.06 10.78
N PRO A 183 1.61 -22.34 11.08
CA PRO A 183 0.99 -23.49 10.41
C PRO A 183 -0.53 -23.57 10.63
N ASP A 184 -1.05 -23.00 11.72
CA ASP A 184 -2.46 -23.06 12.10
C ASP A 184 -3.30 -21.89 11.57
N ILE A 185 -2.71 -21.00 10.75
CA ILE A 185 -3.44 -19.87 10.17
C ILE A 185 -4.34 -20.37 9.04
N ASP A 186 -5.65 -20.24 9.25
CA ASP A 186 -6.66 -20.50 8.22
C ASP A 186 -6.70 -19.34 7.20
N MET A 187 -5.85 -19.45 6.19
CA MET A 187 -5.66 -18.44 5.15
C MET A 187 -6.81 -18.47 4.12
N PRO A 188 -7.49 -17.35 3.85
CA PRO A 188 -8.51 -17.31 2.79
C PRO A 188 -7.88 -17.44 1.40
N ASN A 189 -8.66 -17.90 0.43
CA ASN A 189 -8.27 -17.98 -0.97
C ASN A 189 -8.22 -16.58 -1.59
N LEU A 190 -7.01 -15.99 -1.64
CA LEU A 190 -6.79 -14.65 -2.18
C LEU A 190 -7.30 -14.47 -3.61
N ASN A 191 -7.32 -15.52 -4.43
CA ASN A 191 -7.82 -15.43 -5.82
C ASN A 191 -9.32 -15.12 -5.90
N ALA A 192 -10.08 -15.32 -4.83
CA ALA A 192 -11.52 -15.07 -4.81
C ALA A 192 -11.88 -13.60 -5.16
N ILE A 193 -11.00 -12.64 -4.88
CA ILE A 193 -11.23 -11.22 -5.24
C ILE A 193 -11.19 -10.97 -6.75
N LEU A 194 -10.56 -11.89 -7.50
CA LEU A 194 -10.47 -11.84 -8.96
C LEU A 194 -11.52 -12.74 -9.61
N THR A 195 -11.72 -13.94 -9.06
CA THR A 195 -12.58 -14.97 -9.68
C THR A 195 -14.04 -14.91 -9.21
N ALA A 196 -14.31 -14.37 -8.03
CA ALA A 196 -15.63 -14.35 -7.40
C ALA A 196 -15.79 -13.13 -6.44
N PRO A 197 -15.71 -11.89 -6.95
CA PRO A 197 -15.59 -10.67 -6.13
C PRO A 197 -16.74 -10.45 -5.13
N GLU A 198 -17.94 -10.93 -5.43
CA GLU A 198 -19.12 -10.77 -4.56
C GLU A 198 -19.31 -11.92 -3.54
N SER A 199 -18.44 -12.92 -3.58
CA SER A 199 -18.53 -14.09 -2.69
C SER A 199 -18.19 -13.76 -1.24
N ASP A 200 -18.68 -14.57 -0.30
CA ASP A 200 -18.31 -14.46 1.11
C ASP A 200 -16.81 -14.72 1.32
N GLU A 201 -16.19 -15.54 0.46
CA GLU A 201 -14.75 -15.75 0.47
C GLU A 201 -13.99 -14.47 0.09
N SER A 202 -14.44 -13.72 -0.92
CA SER A 202 -13.86 -12.41 -1.26
C SER A 202 -13.99 -11.41 -0.10
N LYS A 203 -15.14 -11.37 0.59
CA LYS A 203 -15.32 -10.55 1.79
C LYS A 203 -14.35 -10.97 2.90
N ARG A 204 -14.14 -12.28 3.08
CA ARG A 204 -13.20 -12.85 4.04
C ARG A 204 -11.76 -12.45 3.71
N VAL A 205 -11.34 -12.52 2.45
CA VAL A 205 -10.04 -12.00 1.98
C VAL A 205 -9.88 -10.54 2.36
N GLY A 206 -10.86 -9.70 2.01
CA GLY A 206 -10.80 -8.27 2.34
C GLY A 206 -10.66 -8.01 3.85
N ALA A 207 -11.41 -8.73 4.69
CA ALA A 207 -11.30 -8.59 6.14
C ALA A 207 -9.92 -9.02 6.66
N PHE A 208 -9.42 -10.17 6.21
CA PHE A 208 -8.14 -10.73 6.62
C PHE A 208 -6.96 -9.85 6.23
N VAL A 209 -6.93 -9.40 4.97
CA VAL A 209 -5.87 -8.54 4.42
C VAL A 209 -5.84 -7.19 5.14
N ARG A 210 -7.00 -6.54 5.35
CA ARG A 210 -7.06 -5.25 6.05
C ARG A 210 -6.56 -5.37 7.49
N ALA A 211 -6.94 -6.42 8.20
CA ALA A 211 -6.45 -6.67 9.57
C ALA A 211 -4.93 -6.86 9.58
N SER A 212 -4.40 -7.62 8.61
CA SER A 212 -2.96 -7.88 8.49
C SER A 212 -2.16 -6.62 8.18
N LEU A 213 -2.59 -5.82 7.20
CA LEU A 213 -1.90 -4.57 6.82
C LEU A 213 -1.96 -3.52 7.92
N ASN A 214 -3.07 -3.40 8.65
CA ASN A 214 -3.15 -2.51 9.81
C ASN A 214 -2.11 -2.93 10.86
N GLY A 215 -1.95 -4.24 11.12
CA GLY A 215 -0.93 -4.75 12.03
C GLY A 215 0.49 -4.39 11.60
N VAL A 216 0.84 -4.66 10.34
CA VAL A 216 2.16 -4.33 9.78
C VAL A 216 2.48 -2.84 9.92
N ASN A 217 1.55 -1.96 9.49
CA ASN A 217 1.76 -0.52 9.52
C ASN A 217 1.95 0.01 10.96
N SER A 218 1.30 -0.60 11.94
CA SER A 218 1.48 -0.21 13.35
C SER A 218 2.84 -0.61 13.92
N PHE A 219 3.47 -1.69 13.45
CA PHE A 219 4.75 -2.20 13.99
C PHE A 219 5.98 -1.75 13.21
N ASP A 220 5.84 -1.43 11.93
CA ASP A 220 6.95 -1.16 11.01
C ASP A 220 7.23 0.34 10.82
N SER A 221 7.02 1.15 11.86
CA SER A 221 7.39 2.58 11.92
C SER A 221 8.91 2.82 11.95
N VAL A 222 9.64 2.06 11.11
CA VAL A 222 11.08 2.14 10.98
C VAL A 222 11.45 3.41 10.21
N SER A 223 11.85 4.39 11.02
CA SER A 223 12.81 5.47 10.75
C SER A 223 12.45 6.52 9.69
N GLY A 224 11.83 7.61 10.16
CA GLY A 224 12.50 8.93 10.28
C GLY A 224 13.02 9.65 9.03
N LYS A 225 12.90 9.11 7.82
CA LYS A 225 13.22 9.81 6.58
C LYS A 225 11.92 10.07 5.83
N GLU A 226 11.52 11.34 5.86
CA GLU A 226 10.44 11.97 5.09
C GLU A 226 9.12 11.20 5.06
N ASP A 227 8.15 11.75 5.79
CA ASP A 227 6.77 11.29 5.78
C ASP A 227 6.16 11.55 4.40
N TRP A 228 6.39 10.61 3.47
CA TRP A 228 5.89 10.63 2.11
C TRP A 228 4.39 10.90 2.08
N ALA A 229 3.63 10.37 3.04
CA ALA A 229 2.20 10.61 3.11
C ALA A 229 1.88 12.09 3.36
N LYS A 230 2.56 12.74 4.31
CA LYS A 230 2.44 14.20 4.51
C LYS A 230 2.88 15.00 3.29
N LEU A 231 4.00 14.62 2.68
CA LEU A 231 4.54 15.30 1.50
C LEU A 231 3.58 15.16 0.31
N PHE A 232 3.08 13.96 0.04
CA PHE A 232 2.09 13.65 -0.98
C PHE A 232 0.85 14.53 -0.83
N TRP A 233 0.22 14.55 0.36
CA TRP A 233 -0.98 15.36 0.58
C TRP A 233 -0.71 16.86 0.47
N LYS A 234 0.44 17.33 0.97
CA LYS A 234 0.86 18.73 0.81
C LYS A 234 1.01 19.11 -0.67
N GLN A 235 1.65 18.26 -1.47
CA GLN A 235 1.82 18.49 -2.90
C GLN A 235 0.47 18.45 -3.63
N CYS A 236 -0.38 17.47 -3.36
CA CYS A 236 -1.75 17.40 -3.90
C CYS A 236 -2.55 18.68 -3.61
N PHE A 237 -2.50 19.16 -2.36
CA PHE A 237 -3.15 20.41 -1.96
C PHE A 237 -2.64 21.61 -2.77
N ASN A 238 -1.33 21.67 -3.05
CA ASN A 238 -0.74 22.76 -3.84
C ASN A 238 -1.03 22.64 -5.35
N MET A 239 -1.40 21.46 -5.85
CA MET A 239 -1.74 21.24 -7.27
C MET A 239 -3.11 21.83 -7.63
N GLU A 240 -4.04 21.81 -6.68
CA GLU A 240 -5.30 22.56 -6.79
C GLU A 240 -5.07 23.99 -6.33
N ALA A 241 -4.59 24.85 -7.24
CA ALA A 241 -4.75 26.28 -7.02
C ALA A 241 -6.25 26.55 -6.79
N CYS A 242 -6.59 27.14 -5.64
CA CYS A 242 -7.95 27.60 -5.38
C CYS A 242 -8.43 28.44 -6.57
N SER A 243 -9.32 27.85 -7.37
CA SER A 243 -10.13 28.54 -8.36
C SER A 243 -11.46 28.93 -7.74
#